data_AF-A0A832FE37-F1
#
_entry.id   AF-A0A832FE37-F1
#
_cell.length_a   1.000
_cell.length_b   1.000
_cell.length_c   1.000
_cell.angle_alpha   90.00
_cell.angle_beta   90.00
_cell.angle_gamma   90.00
#
_symmetry.space_group_name_H-M   'P 1'
#
loop_
_entity.id
_entity.type
_entity.pdbx_description
1 polymer ?
#
loop_
_entity_poly.entity_id
_entity_poly.type
_entity_poly.pdbx_seq_one_letter_code
_entity_poly.pdbx_strand_id
1 'polypeptide(L)'
;MNKGKEEIIVMKSLGMILISLLLIISITGPIFAATAVAAAEAAAGPVSCSQQDEIGAEKRECNILEIFKQLNLSPEQDRQLKEHRSKHQRQKDELERRIRSKKRELKQELQKADLDLERINQLHSEFKSLLGEREDQRLEAILEVRKILTPRQLERFLQLIGKDYHGPAGKEERKGE
;
A
#
# COMPACT_ATOMS: atom_id res chain seq x y z
N MET A 1 -46.31 -32.39 -21.17
CA MET A 1 -46.97 -31.71 -20.03
C MET A 1 -46.47 -32.37 -18.75
N ASN A 2 -45.50 -31.72 -18.10
CA ASN A 2 -44.72 -32.21 -16.96
C ASN A 2 -45.04 -31.29 -15.78
N LYS A 3 -45.54 -31.81 -14.63
CA LYS A 3 -45.56 -31.06 -13.34
C LYS A 3 -46.01 -31.85 -12.09
N GLY A 4 -46.08 -33.17 -12.11
CA GLY A 4 -46.65 -33.95 -10.99
C GLY A 4 -45.74 -34.98 -10.32
N LYS A 5 -44.48 -35.15 -10.74
CA LYS A 5 -43.65 -36.30 -10.30
C LYS A 5 -42.35 -35.94 -9.59
N GLU A 6 -41.95 -34.67 -9.52
CA GLU A 6 -40.65 -34.30 -8.93
C GLU A 6 -40.70 -33.90 -7.45
N GLU A 7 -41.85 -33.51 -6.90
CA GLU A 7 -41.92 -33.12 -5.48
C GLU A 7 -42.07 -34.30 -4.50
N ILE A 8 -42.41 -35.50 -4.99
CA ILE A 8 -42.61 -36.68 -4.13
C ILE A 8 -41.30 -37.42 -3.85
N ILE A 9 -40.24 -37.17 -4.64
CA ILE A 9 -38.95 -37.88 -4.55
C ILE A 9 -38.05 -37.30 -3.43
N VAL A 10 -38.15 -36.00 -3.15
CA VAL A 10 -37.25 -35.33 -2.19
C VAL A 10 -37.60 -35.63 -0.72
N MET A 11 -38.84 -36.05 -0.42
CA MET A 11 -39.31 -36.21 0.97
C MET A 11 -39.24 -37.64 1.53
N LYS A 12 -38.76 -38.63 0.75
CA LYS A 12 -38.61 -40.04 1.18
C LYS A 12 -37.16 -40.45 1.50
N SER A 13 -36.17 -39.59 1.26
CA SER A 13 -34.74 -39.90 1.46
C SER A 13 -34.19 -39.51 2.85
N LEU A 14 -34.99 -38.84 3.70
CA LEU A 14 -34.54 -38.42 5.04
C LEU A 14 -34.88 -39.39 6.18
N GLY A 15 -35.62 -40.47 5.91
CA GLY A 15 -36.17 -41.35 6.96
C GLY A 15 -35.49 -42.71 7.17
N MET A 16 -34.43 -43.06 6.42
CA MET A 16 -34.05 -44.48 6.26
C MET A 16 -32.54 -44.79 6.32
N ILE A 17 -31.71 -44.03 7.05
CA ILE A 17 -30.33 -44.48 7.37
C ILE A 17 -29.94 -44.07 8.80
N LEU A 18 -30.84 -44.33 9.75
CA LEU A 18 -30.48 -44.80 11.09
C LEU A 18 -30.32 -46.32 10.96
N ILE A 19 -29.34 -46.93 11.65
CA ILE A 19 -28.99 -48.37 11.74
C ILE A 19 -27.70 -48.73 10.97
N SER A 20 -26.55 -48.52 11.63
CA SER A 20 -25.39 -49.43 11.57
C SER A 20 -24.42 -49.08 12.70
N LEU A 21 -24.57 -49.80 13.81
CA LEU A 21 -23.82 -49.69 15.06
C LEU A 21 -23.09 -51.02 15.22
N LEU A 22 -21.75 -51.04 15.34
CA LEU A 22 -20.92 -51.92 16.21
C LEU A 22 -19.44 -52.04 15.75
N LEU A 23 -18.56 -51.69 16.70
CA LEU A 23 -17.25 -52.29 17.06
C LEU A 23 -16.12 -52.40 16.02
N ILE A 24 -14.93 -51.86 16.36
CA ILE A 24 -13.75 -52.64 16.83
C ILE A 24 -12.63 -51.68 17.29
N ILE A 25 -12.05 -52.04 18.43
CA ILE A 25 -10.90 -51.43 19.11
C ILE A 25 -9.60 -51.71 18.32
N SER A 26 -8.70 -50.72 18.24
CA SER A 26 -7.25 -51.01 18.21
C SER A 26 -6.44 -49.86 18.81
N ILE A 27 -5.75 -50.22 19.89
CA ILE A 27 -4.72 -49.50 20.61
C ILE A 27 -3.42 -49.65 19.82
N THR A 28 -2.73 -48.58 19.45
CA THR A 28 -1.25 -48.42 19.46
C THR A 28 -0.84 -47.05 18.90
N GLY A 29 -0.02 -46.31 19.65
CA GLY A 29 0.51 -44.99 19.29
C GLY A 29 1.57 -45.03 18.17
N PRO A 30 2.15 -43.86 17.81
CA PRO A 30 3.34 -43.40 18.54
C PRO A 30 3.21 -41.93 18.98
N ILE A 31 3.58 -41.61 20.22
CA ILE A 31 4.88 -41.03 20.61
C ILE A 31 5.20 -39.76 19.79
N PHE A 32 5.01 -38.63 20.47
CA PHE A 32 5.61 -37.33 20.17
C PHE A 32 7.11 -37.51 19.86
N ALA A 33 7.48 -37.37 18.59
CA ALA A 33 8.85 -37.09 18.20
C ALA A 33 8.91 -35.63 17.76
N ALA A 34 9.14 -34.75 18.74
CA ALA A 34 9.55 -33.38 18.48
C ALA A 34 10.98 -33.41 17.91
N THR A 35 11.10 -33.46 16.59
CA THR A 35 12.36 -33.11 15.93
C THR A 35 12.44 -31.59 15.87
N ALA A 36 13.11 -31.02 16.86
CA ALA A 36 13.63 -29.65 16.80
C ALA A 36 14.65 -29.58 15.66
N VAL A 37 14.21 -29.11 14.49
CA VAL A 37 15.14 -28.65 13.45
C VAL A 37 15.78 -27.37 13.97
N ALA A 38 17.07 -27.48 14.21
CA ALA A 38 17.95 -26.42 14.66
C ALA A 38 17.77 -25.17 13.80
N ALA A 39 17.58 -24.04 14.49
CA ALA A 39 17.63 -22.71 13.91
C ALA A 39 19.00 -22.51 13.24
N ALA A 40 19.01 -22.47 11.90
CA ALA A 40 20.12 -21.92 11.16
C ALA A 40 20.06 -20.40 11.30
N GLU A 41 20.84 -19.90 12.24
CA GLU A 41 21.09 -18.48 12.48
C GLU A 41 22.00 -17.96 11.34
N ALA A 42 21.40 -17.72 10.18
CA ALA A 42 22.05 -16.97 9.12
C ALA A 42 22.05 -15.49 9.51
N ALA A 43 23.24 -14.98 9.83
CA ALA A 43 23.51 -13.59 10.13
C ALA A 43 22.97 -12.65 9.04
N ALA A 44 21.73 -12.22 9.18
CA ALA A 44 21.19 -11.06 8.49
C ALA A 44 21.74 -9.82 9.19
N GLY A 45 22.89 -9.34 8.73
CA GLY A 45 23.32 -7.97 9.05
C GLY A 45 22.17 -7.01 8.73
N PRO A 46 21.94 -5.94 9.52
CA PRO A 46 20.88 -5.01 9.25
C PRO A 46 21.22 -4.25 7.97
N VAL A 47 20.62 -4.68 6.85
CA VAL A 47 20.55 -3.85 5.64
C VAL A 47 19.62 -2.70 5.97
N SER A 48 20.18 -1.64 6.56
CA SER A 48 19.50 -0.37 6.81
C SER A 48 19.18 0.28 5.47
N CYS A 49 18.00 -0.05 4.94
CA CYS A 49 17.38 0.64 3.81
C CYS A 49 16.04 1.21 4.28
N SER A 50 16.02 2.28 5.08
CA SER A 50 14.81 3.14 5.24
C SER A 50 14.94 4.20 6.35
N GLN A 51 15.82 5.18 6.25
CA GLN A 51 15.71 6.39 7.09
C GLN A 51 15.80 7.72 6.33
N GLN A 52 16.18 7.69 5.04
CA GLN A 52 16.34 8.93 4.25
C GLN A 52 15.06 9.38 3.52
N ASP A 53 14.07 8.51 3.35
CA ASP A 53 12.86 8.83 2.58
C ASP A 53 11.83 9.63 3.41
N GLU A 54 11.72 9.39 4.72
CA GLU A 54 10.71 10.04 5.56
C GLU A 54 11.02 11.51 5.85
N ILE A 55 12.30 11.83 6.09
CA ILE A 55 12.78 13.22 6.29
C ILE A 55 12.48 14.09 5.06
N GLY A 56 12.54 13.50 3.86
CA GLY A 56 12.26 14.19 2.60
C GLY A 56 10.78 14.43 2.32
N ALA A 57 9.88 13.60 2.87
CA ALA A 57 8.44 13.75 2.73
C ALA A 57 7.88 14.79 3.72
N GLU A 58 8.31 14.75 4.97
CA GLU A 58 7.92 15.73 6.00
C GLU A 58 8.36 17.15 5.62
N LYS A 59 9.58 17.32 5.11
CA LYS A 59 10.09 18.62 4.68
C LYS A 59 9.28 19.23 3.53
N ARG A 60 8.73 18.42 2.62
CA ARG A 60 7.87 18.89 1.51
C ARG A 60 6.49 19.31 1.99
N GLU A 61 5.94 18.62 3.01
CA GLU A 61 4.65 18.97 3.58
C GLU A 61 4.67 20.28 4.38
N CYS A 62 5.74 20.53 5.14
CA CYS A 62 5.92 21.80 5.86
C CYS A 62 5.94 22.99 4.88
N ASN A 63 6.54 22.80 3.71
CA ASN A 63 6.68 23.83 2.70
C ASN A 63 5.33 24.28 2.10
N ILE A 64 4.40 23.34 1.82
CA ILE A 64 3.09 23.68 1.26
C ILE A 64 2.22 24.49 2.22
N LEU A 65 2.29 24.24 3.53
CA LEU A 65 1.54 25.02 4.52
C LEU A 65 2.02 26.48 4.58
N GLU A 66 3.32 26.71 4.39
CA GLU A 66 3.89 28.05 4.31
C GLU A 66 3.45 28.77 3.03
N ILE A 67 3.34 28.04 1.92
CA ILE A 67 2.81 28.58 0.66
C ILE A 67 1.36 29.05 0.84
N PHE A 68 0.48 28.25 1.46
CA PHE A 68 -0.93 28.62 1.66
C PHE A 68 -1.11 29.85 2.56
N LYS A 69 -0.24 30.05 3.55
CA LYS A 69 -0.24 31.28 4.37
C LYS A 69 0.02 32.55 3.54
N GLN A 70 0.69 32.43 2.39
CA GLN A 70 1.01 33.56 1.50
C GLN A 70 -0.08 33.86 0.46
N LEU A 71 -1.17 33.07 0.40
CA LEU A 71 -2.22 33.21 -0.63
C LEU A 71 -3.42 34.06 -0.20
N ASN A 72 -3.41 34.63 1.02
CA ASN A 72 -4.53 35.41 1.57
C ASN A 72 -5.88 34.69 1.38
N LEU A 73 -5.95 33.44 1.85
CA LEU A 73 -7.13 32.59 1.69
C LEU A 73 -8.33 33.14 2.46
N SER A 74 -9.53 33.01 1.91
CA SER A 74 -10.75 33.23 2.71
C SER A 74 -10.90 32.13 3.77
N PRO A 75 -11.66 32.35 4.85
CA PRO A 75 -11.90 31.32 5.87
C PRO A 75 -12.49 30.03 5.28
N GLU A 76 -13.33 30.17 4.25
CA GLU A 76 -13.93 29.02 3.58
C GLU A 76 -12.92 28.27 2.69
N GLN A 77 -12.08 28.99 1.95
CA GLN A 77 -10.99 28.36 1.16
C GLN A 77 -9.99 27.63 2.06
N ASP A 78 -9.60 28.25 3.19
CA ASP A 78 -8.69 27.64 4.16
C ASP A 78 -9.27 26.35 4.75
N ARG A 79 -10.57 26.36 5.10
CA ARG A 79 -11.28 25.17 5.58
C ARG A 79 -11.28 24.05 4.54
N GLN A 80 -11.65 24.35 3.29
CA GLN A 80 -11.68 23.37 2.20
C GLN A 80 -10.29 22.79 1.92
N LEU A 81 -9.24 23.62 1.89
CA LEU A 81 -7.87 23.16 1.67
C LEU A 81 -7.35 22.29 2.81
N LYS A 82 -7.69 22.59 4.07
CA LYS A 82 -7.32 21.76 5.23
C LYS A 82 -8.01 20.40 5.20
N GLU A 83 -9.30 20.36 4.89
CA GLU A 83 -10.05 19.11 4.76
C GLU A 83 -9.50 18.25 3.63
N HIS A 84 -9.32 18.85 2.45
CA HIS A 84 -8.73 18.18 1.29
C HIS A 84 -7.33 17.64 1.61
N ARG A 85 -6.46 18.44 2.25
CA ARG A 85 -5.12 18.00 2.67
C ARG A 85 -5.18 16.82 3.63
N SER A 86 -6.05 16.88 4.66
CA SER A 86 -6.19 15.79 5.63
C SER A 86 -6.64 14.50 4.95
N LYS A 87 -7.61 14.57 4.02
CA LYS A 87 -8.07 13.41 3.25
C LYS A 87 -6.94 12.85 2.38
N HIS A 88 -6.28 13.71 1.62
CA HIS A 88 -5.20 13.30 0.72
C HIS A 88 -4.02 12.70 1.50
N GLN A 89 -3.68 13.26 2.67
CA GLN A 89 -2.62 12.72 3.52
C GLN A 89 -2.91 11.28 3.94
N ARG A 90 -4.14 10.98 4.38
CA ARG A 90 -4.53 9.61 4.77
C ARG A 90 -4.41 8.63 3.61
N GLN A 91 -4.85 9.04 2.42
CA GLN A 91 -4.76 8.23 1.19
C GLN A 91 -3.30 7.96 0.81
N LYS A 92 -2.46 8.99 0.90
CA LYS A 92 -1.02 8.88 0.66
C LYS A 92 -0.36 7.94 1.66
N ASP A 93 -0.63 8.07 2.95
CA ASP A 93 -0.03 7.22 3.98
C ASP A 93 -0.41 5.74 3.78
N GLU A 94 -1.65 5.48 3.38
CA GLU A 94 -2.11 4.14 3.02
C GLU A 94 -1.40 3.60 1.78
N LEU A 95 -1.29 4.39 0.73
CA LEU A 95 -0.59 4.00 -0.49
C LEU A 95 0.90 3.74 -0.23
N GLU A 96 1.56 4.59 0.56
CA GLU A 96 2.96 4.40 0.94
C GLU A 96 3.18 3.12 1.75
N ARG A 97 2.24 2.76 2.64
CA ARG A 97 2.29 1.46 3.33
C ARG A 97 2.22 0.29 2.35
N ARG A 98 1.34 0.36 1.35
CA ARG A 98 1.21 -0.67 0.30
C ARG A 98 2.50 -0.78 -0.54
N ILE A 99 3.05 0.35 -0.96
CA ILE A 99 4.32 0.42 -1.72
C ILE A 99 5.47 -0.18 -0.90
N ARG A 100 5.60 0.20 0.38
CA ARG A 100 6.63 -0.36 1.28
C ARG A 100 6.46 -1.87 1.47
N SER A 101 5.22 -2.36 1.62
CA SER A 101 4.96 -3.80 1.70
C SER A 101 5.41 -4.51 0.44
N LYS A 102 5.00 -4.01 -0.73
CA LYS A 102 5.32 -4.63 -2.01
C LYS A 102 6.82 -4.64 -2.30
N LYS A 103 7.53 -3.57 -1.91
CA LYS A 103 9.00 -3.49 -1.98
C LYS A 103 9.69 -4.54 -1.10
N ARG A 104 9.15 -4.81 0.11
CA ARG A 104 9.66 -5.87 0.99
C ARG A 104 9.42 -7.25 0.42
N GLU A 105 8.21 -7.51 -0.09
CA GLU A 105 7.87 -8.78 -0.74
C GLU A 105 8.80 -9.06 -1.93
N LEU A 106 9.01 -8.06 -2.79
CA LEU A 106 9.95 -8.18 -3.92
C LEU A 106 11.39 -8.45 -3.45
N LYS A 107 11.85 -7.75 -2.40
CA LYS A 107 13.18 -7.99 -1.82
C LYS A 107 13.31 -9.41 -1.26
N GLN A 108 12.29 -9.90 -0.56
CA GLN A 108 12.28 -11.26 0.00
C GLN A 108 12.33 -12.32 -1.11
N GLU A 109 11.56 -12.13 -2.18
CA GLU A 109 11.55 -13.05 -3.32
C GLU A 109 12.92 -13.15 -3.99
N LEU A 110 13.59 -12.00 -4.18
CA LEU A 110 14.94 -11.94 -4.76
C LEU A 110 16.05 -12.53 -3.86
N GLN A 111 15.77 -12.77 -2.58
CA GLN A 111 16.72 -13.34 -1.61
C GLN A 111 16.59 -14.86 -1.47
N LYS A 112 15.59 -15.48 -2.10
CA LYS A 112 15.44 -16.93 -2.09
C LYS A 112 16.57 -17.60 -2.89
N ALA A 113 16.95 -18.81 -2.47
CA ALA A 113 17.96 -19.60 -3.17
C ALA A 113 17.49 -20.01 -4.57
N ASP A 114 16.22 -20.40 -4.69
CA ASP A 114 15.56 -20.69 -5.95
C ASP A 114 14.73 -19.47 -6.38
N LEU A 115 15.03 -18.93 -7.57
CA LEU A 115 14.36 -17.77 -8.11
C LEU A 115 13.06 -18.17 -8.83
N ASP A 116 11.94 -17.63 -8.36
CA ASP A 116 10.65 -17.68 -9.05
C ASP A 116 10.46 -16.41 -9.90
N LEU A 117 10.78 -16.51 -11.19
CA LEU A 117 10.68 -15.39 -12.13
C LEU A 117 9.23 -14.95 -12.36
N GLU A 118 8.27 -15.87 -12.33
CA GLU A 118 6.85 -15.54 -12.50
C GLU A 118 6.37 -14.68 -11.33
N ARG A 119 6.72 -15.09 -10.10
CA ARG A 119 6.40 -14.34 -8.90
C ARG A 119 7.06 -12.98 -8.85
N ILE A 120 8.33 -12.87 -9.24
CA ILE A 120 9.06 -11.59 -9.31
C ILE A 120 8.38 -10.64 -10.29
N ASN A 121 8.03 -11.11 -11.48
CA ASN A 121 7.36 -10.29 -12.49
C ASN A 121 5.98 -9.83 -12.04
N GLN A 122 5.22 -10.69 -11.36
CA GLN A 122 3.94 -10.33 -10.75
C GLN A 122 4.12 -9.21 -9.70
N LEU A 123 5.04 -9.39 -8.74
CA LEU A 123 5.32 -8.41 -7.69
C LEU A 123 5.79 -7.06 -8.27
N HIS A 124 6.60 -7.10 -9.34
CA HIS A 124 7.04 -5.90 -10.04
C HIS A 124 5.88 -5.18 -10.74
N SER A 125 4.99 -5.91 -11.40
CA SER A 125 3.78 -5.34 -12.03
C SER A 125 2.89 -4.65 -11.00
N GLU A 126 2.60 -5.32 -9.89
CA GLU A 126 1.82 -4.77 -8.78
C GLU A 126 2.48 -3.51 -8.19
N PHE A 127 3.81 -3.53 -8.04
CA PHE A 127 4.57 -2.36 -7.58
C PHE A 127 4.45 -1.18 -8.55
N LYS A 128 4.56 -1.43 -9.87
CA LYS A 128 4.38 -0.38 -10.89
C LYS A 128 2.98 0.21 -10.85
N SER A 129 1.95 -0.60 -10.67
CA SER A 129 0.57 -0.11 -10.54
C SER A 129 0.41 0.82 -9.34
N LEU A 130 1.02 0.50 -8.19
CA LEU A 130 0.99 1.38 -7.02
C LEU A 130 1.74 2.70 -7.24
N LEU A 131 2.82 2.69 -8.02
CA LEU A 131 3.50 3.92 -8.41
C LEU A 131 2.64 4.78 -9.35
N GLY A 132 1.89 4.15 -10.25
CA GLY A 132 0.89 4.84 -11.08
C GLY A 132 -0.18 5.52 -10.22
N GLU A 133 -0.77 4.76 -9.28
CA GLU A 133 -1.76 5.29 -8.33
C GLU A 133 -1.22 6.50 -7.54
N ARG A 134 0.08 6.51 -7.22
CA ARG A 134 0.71 7.64 -6.52
C ARG A 134 0.69 8.91 -7.37
N GLU A 135 1.06 8.81 -8.64
CA GLU A 135 1.07 9.96 -9.53
C GLU A 135 -0.36 10.44 -9.83
N ASP A 136 -1.33 9.53 -9.95
CA ASP A 136 -2.75 9.86 -10.08
C ASP A 136 -3.27 10.62 -8.86
N GLN A 137 -2.98 10.13 -7.64
CA GLN A 137 -3.35 10.82 -6.40
C GLN A 137 -2.73 12.22 -6.32
N ARG A 138 -1.47 12.37 -6.77
CA ARG A 138 -0.78 13.66 -6.79
C ARG A 138 -1.43 14.64 -7.76
N LEU A 139 -1.77 14.17 -8.97
CA LEU A 139 -2.47 14.97 -9.97
C LEU A 139 -3.83 15.44 -9.43
N GLU A 140 -4.61 14.52 -8.88
CA GLU A 140 -5.92 14.81 -8.30
C GLU A 140 -5.82 15.88 -7.20
N ALA A 141 -4.81 15.79 -6.33
CA ALA A 141 -4.60 16.77 -5.29
C ALA A 141 -4.33 18.18 -5.83
N ILE A 142 -3.57 18.30 -6.93
CA ILE A 142 -3.30 19.59 -7.58
C ILE A 142 -4.58 20.14 -8.22
N LEU A 143 -5.37 19.28 -8.87
CA LEU A 143 -6.62 19.67 -9.51
C LEU A 143 -7.64 20.18 -8.48
N GLU A 144 -7.76 19.53 -7.33
CA GLU A 144 -8.64 19.98 -6.25
C GLU A 144 -8.20 21.33 -5.66
N VAL A 145 -6.90 21.54 -5.42
CA VAL A 145 -6.38 22.86 -4.99
C VAL A 145 -6.72 23.93 -6.04
N ARG A 146 -6.58 23.62 -7.32
CA ARG A 146 -6.93 24.54 -8.41
C ARG A 146 -8.41 24.92 -8.43
N LYS A 147 -9.32 24.01 -8.05
CA LYS A 147 -10.76 24.29 -7.96
C LYS A 147 -11.11 25.27 -6.83
N ILE A 148 -10.32 25.28 -5.75
CA ILE A 148 -10.55 26.11 -4.56
C ILE A 148 -9.96 27.52 -4.71
N LEU A 149 -8.81 27.64 -5.37
CA LEU A 149 -8.11 28.92 -5.52
C LEU A 149 -8.72 29.78 -6.63
N THR A 150 -8.70 31.10 -6.44
CA THR A 150 -8.98 32.04 -7.54
C THR A 150 -7.83 32.03 -8.57
N PRO A 151 -8.06 32.49 -9.82
CA PRO A 151 -7.01 32.52 -10.85
C PRO A 151 -5.73 33.26 -10.39
N ARG A 152 -5.88 34.39 -9.68
CA ARG A 152 -4.75 35.17 -9.15
C ARG A 152 -4.01 34.43 -8.03
N GLN A 153 -4.74 33.74 -7.15
CA GLN A 153 -4.12 32.92 -6.09
C GLN A 153 -3.39 31.71 -6.69
N LEU A 154 -3.94 31.09 -7.73
CA LEU A 154 -3.31 29.99 -8.45
C LEU A 154 -2.00 30.41 -9.10
N GLU A 155 -1.97 31.57 -9.77
CA GLU A 155 -0.73 32.10 -10.36
C GLU A 155 0.35 32.28 -9.28
N ARG A 156 -0.02 32.87 -8.14
CA ARG A 156 0.91 33.03 -7.02
C ARG A 156 1.37 31.69 -6.44
N PHE A 157 0.46 30.73 -6.31
CA PHE A 157 0.76 29.38 -5.84
C PHE A 157 1.79 28.68 -6.73
N LEU A 158 1.62 28.74 -8.05
CA LEU A 158 2.56 28.15 -9.01
C LEU A 158 3.95 28.81 -8.95
N GLN A 159 4.02 30.13 -8.77
CA GLN A 159 5.28 30.85 -8.59
C GLN A 159 6.02 30.42 -7.30
N LEU A 160 5.30 30.13 -6.23
CA LEU A 160 5.88 29.72 -4.95
C LEU A 160 6.38 28.27 -5.02
N ILE A 161 5.56 27.34 -5.52
CA ILE A 161 5.98 25.94 -5.71
C ILE A 161 7.20 25.82 -6.61
N GLY A 162 7.29 26.62 -7.68
CA GLY A 162 8.42 26.61 -8.60
C GLY A 162 9.75 27.09 -7.96
N LYS A 163 9.68 27.94 -6.94
CA LYS A 163 10.88 28.42 -6.20
C LYS A 163 11.38 27.40 -5.18
N ASP A 164 10.46 26.68 -4.55
CA ASP A 164 10.78 25.61 -3.59
C ASP A 164 11.25 24.31 -4.27
N TYR A 165 11.04 24.19 -5.59
CA TYR A 165 11.49 23.09 -6.43
C TYR A 165 12.98 23.19 -6.83
N HIS A 166 13.87 23.36 -5.84
CA HIS A 166 15.28 23.02 -6.03
C HIS A 166 15.44 21.50 -5.88
N GLY A 167 15.25 20.78 -6.98
CA GLY A 167 15.66 19.38 -7.08
C GLY A 167 17.17 19.22 -6.80
N PRO A 168 17.67 17.98 -6.63
CA PRO A 168 19.10 17.72 -6.35
C PRO A 168 20.09 18.24 -7.41
N ALA A 169 19.63 18.86 -8.50
CA ALA A 169 20.42 19.51 -9.55
C ALA A 169 21.02 20.88 -9.16
N GLY A 170 20.99 21.27 -7.88
CA GLY A 170 21.59 22.52 -7.39
C GLY A 170 22.97 22.36 -6.71
N LYS A 171 23.62 21.19 -6.81
CA LYS A 171 24.90 20.90 -6.14
C LYS A 171 26.13 20.97 -7.06
N GLU A 172 26.04 21.63 -8.20
CA GLU A 172 27.13 21.67 -9.19
C GLU A 172 27.94 22.98 -9.21
N GLU A 173 27.67 23.91 -8.28
CA GLU A 173 28.64 24.95 -7.92
C GLU A 173 29.53 24.48 -6.75
N ARG A 174 30.20 23.33 -6.92
CA ARG A 174 31.46 23.15 -6.21
C ARG A 174 32.49 24.00 -6.94
N LYS A 175 32.70 25.20 -6.40
CA LYS A 175 33.83 26.08 -6.69
C LYS A 175 35.09 25.24 -6.96
N GLY A 176 35.53 25.25 -8.22
CA GLY A 176 36.90 24.93 -8.55
C GLY A 176 37.77 26.09 -8.11
N GLU A 177 38.45 25.91 -6.97
CA GLU A 177 39.71 26.55 -6.64
C GLU A 177 40.77 25.45 -6.53
#